data_AF-A0A4D6LIF1-F1
#
_entry.id   AF-A0A4D6LIF1-F1
#
_cell.length_a   1.000
_cell.length_b   1.000
_cell.length_c   1.000
_cell.angle_alpha   90.00
_cell.angle_beta   90.00
_cell.angle_gamma   90.00
#
_symmetry.space_group_name_H-M   'P 1'
#
loop_
_entity.id
_entity.type
_entity.pdbx_description
1 polymer ?
#
loop_
_entity_poly.entity_id
_entity_poly.type
_entity_poly.pdbx_seq_one_letter_code
_entity_poly.pdbx_strand_id
1 'polypeptide(L)'
;MEIARLNAELVELESLKRKLKEEETRSAELGIALKEAARKSDLLEVQLRQLEANVEEKERSWREQEEKMANEAATTYGVGFEAALEQVRLLCPTADLSGVDAEKVVIDGNLVDG
;
A
#
# COMPACT_ATOMS: atom_id res chain seq x y z
N MET A 1 -31.38 -69.94 -11.39
CA MET A 1 -30.25 -69.01 -11.63
C MET A 1 -30.72 -67.57 -11.81
N GLU A 2 -31.84 -67.32 -12.49
CA GLU A 2 -32.34 -65.96 -12.76
C GLU A 2 -32.64 -65.12 -11.51
N ILE A 3 -33.25 -65.69 -10.47
CA ILE A 3 -33.53 -64.98 -9.20
C ILE A 3 -32.23 -64.51 -8.53
N ALA A 4 -31.17 -65.31 -8.57
CA ALA A 4 -29.88 -64.94 -7.98
C ALA A 4 -29.20 -63.80 -8.77
N ARG A 5 -29.31 -63.82 -10.10
CA ARG A 5 -28.83 -62.74 -10.98
C ARG A 5 -29.55 -61.42 -10.68
N LEU A 6 -30.88 -61.45 -10.65
CA LEU A 6 -31.69 -60.26 -10.35
C LEU A 6 -31.42 -59.69 -8.95
N ASN A 7 -31.19 -60.56 -7.95
CA ASN A 7 -30.82 -60.11 -6.62
C ASN A 7 -29.44 -59.42 -6.59
N ALA A 8 -28.46 -59.92 -7.34
CA ALA A 8 -27.15 -59.28 -7.44
C ALA A 8 -27.24 -57.90 -8.12
N GLU A 9 -28.02 -57.79 -9.20
CA GLU A 9 -28.27 -56.52 -9.90
C GLU A 9 -28.99 -55.50 -9.01
N LEU A 10 -29.94 -55.95 -8.18
CA LEU A 10 -30.63 -55.07 -7.23
C LEU A 10 -29.68 -54.49 -6.19
N VAL A 11 -28.80 -55.31 -5.61
CA VAL A 11 -27.77 -54.86 -4.66
C VAL A 11 -26.80 -53.87 -5.30
N GLU A 12 -26.40 -54.10 -6.55
CA GLU A 12 -25.53 -53.20 -7.29
C GLU A 12 -26.21 -51.84 -7.56
N LEU A 13 -27.48 -51.86 -7.97
CA LEU A 13 -28.26 -50.65 -8.22
C LEU A 13 -28.47 -49.83 -6.93
N GLU A 14 -28.72 -50.49 -5.80
CA GLU A 14 -28.78 -49.83 -4.48
C GLU A 14 -27.44 -49.21 -4.06
N SER A 15 -26.32 -49.87 -4.36
CA SER A 15 -24.97 -49.34 -4.13
C SER A 15 -24.70 -48.09 -4.98
N LEU A 16 -25.02 -48.14 -6.28
CA LEU A 16 -24.88 -47.01 -7.19
C LEU A 16 -25.76 -45.83 -6.77
N LYS A 17 -27.02 -46.09 -6.36
CA LYS A 17 -27.92 -45.05 -5.85
C LYS A 17 -27.36 -44.36 -4.61
N ARG A 18 -26.71 -45.10 -3.71
CA ARG A 18 -26.06 -44.53 -2.52
C ARG A 18 -24.90 -43.62 -2.91
N LYS A 19 -24.01 -44.10 -3.78
CA LYS A 19 -22.86 -43.32 -4.28
C LYS A 19 -23.30 -42.05 -5.01
N LEU A 20 -24.35 -42.14 -5.82
CA LEU A 20 -24.92 -40.98 -6.51
C LEU A 20 -25.38 -39.92 -5.51
N LYS A 21 -26.10 -40.33 -4.46
CA LYS A 21 -26.55 -39.41 -3.40
C LYS A 21 -25.38 -38.77 -2.65
N GLU A 22 -24.33 -39.53 -2.35
CA GLU A 22 -23.11 -39.02 -1.72
C GLU A 22 -22.41 -37.97 -2.61
N GLU A 23 -22.26 -38.24 -3.91
CA GLU A 23 -21.68 -37.28 -4.86
C GLU A 23 -22.58 -36.05 -5.08
N GLU A 24 -23.90 -36.20 -5.08
CA GLU A 24 -24.83 -35.06 -5.11
C GLU A 24 -24.64 -34.14 -3.89
N THR A 25 -24.51 -34.72 -2.69
CA THR A 25 -24.23 -33.94 -1.47
C THR A 25 -22.89 -33.24 -1.53
N ARG A 26 -21.84 -33.93 -1.99
CA ARG A 26 -20.50 -33.37 -2.13
C ARG A 26 -20.46 -32.24 -3.17
N SER A 27 -21.16 -32.41 -4.29
CA SER A 27 -21.27 -31.40 -5.33
C SER A 27 -21.98 -30.15 -4.81
N ALA A 28 -23.01 -30.30 -3.98
CA ALA A 28 -23.69 -29.17 -3.36
C ALA A 28 -22.77 -28.41 -2.39
N GLU A 29 -22.02 -29.13 -1.55
CA GLU A 29 -21.05 -28.54 -0.61
C GLU A 29 -19.93 -27.78 -1.34
N LEU A 30 -19.37 -28.36 -2.40
CA LEU A 30 -18.38 -27.69 -3.24
C LEU A 30 -18.93 -26.44 -3.91
N GLY A 31 -20.20 -26.49 -4.35
CA GLY A 31 -20.88 -25.32 -4.91
C GLY A 31 -21.04 -24.16 -3.92
N ILE A 32 -21.27 -24.47 -2.63
CA ILE A 32 -21.32 -23.47 -1.56
C ILE A 32 -19.93 -22.90 -1.31
N ALA A 33 -18.92 -23.77 -1.12
CA ALA A 33 -17.55 -23.35 -0.86
C ALA A 33 -16.98 -22.47 -1.99
N LEU A 34 -17.29 -22.79 -3.25
CA LEU A 34 -16.87 -22.01 -4.41
C LEU A 34 -17.48 -20.59 -4.37
N LYS A 35 -18.77 -20.47 -4.05
CA LYS A 35 -19.44 -19.16 -3.93
C LYS A 35 -18.86 -18.33 -2.79
N GLU A 36 -18.53 -18.95 -1.66
CA GLU A 36 -17.90 -18.26 -0.55
C GLU A 36 -16.48 -17.81 -0.87
N ALA A 37 -15.70 -18.66 -1.55
CA ALA A 37 -14.36 -18.32 -1.99
C ALA A 37 -14.37 -17.15 -2.98
N ALA A 38 -15.30 -17.15 -3.96
CA ALA A 38 -15.46 -16.05 -4.90
C ALA A 38 -15.76 -14.72 -4.19
N ARG A 39 -16.72 -14.72 -3.24
CA ARG A 39 -17.05 -13.52 -2.46
C ARG A 39 -15.87 -13.00 -1.64
N LYS A 40 -15.08 -13.91 -1.04
CA LYS A 40 -13.87 -13.54 -0.29
C LYS A 40 -12.81 -12.94 -1.22
N SER A 41 -12.64 -13.51 -2.42
CA SER A 41 -11.73 -12.98 -3.43
C SER A 41 -12.12 -11.56 -3.84
N ASP A 42 -13.40 -11.34 -4.18
CA ASP A 42 -13.90 -10.02 -4.57
C ASP A 42 -13.67 -8.98 -3.46
N LEU A 43 -13.93 -9.35 -2.20
CA LEU A 43 -13.70 -8.46 -1.06
C LEU A 43 -12.21 -8.11 -0.89
N LEU A 44 -11.32 -9.10 -1.00
CA LEU A 44 -9.89 -8.89 -0.87
C LEU A 44 -9.35 -8.01 -2.01
N GLU A 45 -9.84 -8.18 -3.24
CA GLU A 45 -9.46 -7.32 -4.37
C GLU A 45 -9.84 -5.85 -4.11
N VAL A 46 -11.04 -5.61 -3.58
CA VAL A 46 -11.48 -4.25 -3.22
C VAL A 46 -10.61 -3.66 -2.11
N GLN A 47 -10.32 -4.46 -1.07
CA GLN A 47 -9.46 -4.02 0.04
C GLN A 47 -8.04 -3.70 -0.42
N LEU A 48 -7.49 -4.51 -1.34
CA LEU A 48 -6.15 -4.32 -1.89
C LEU A 48 -6.06 -3.02 -2.68
N ARG A 49 -7.03 -2.74 -3.56
CA ARG A 49 -7.10 -1.47 -4.31
C ARG A 49 -7.22 -0.26 -3.39
N GLN A 50 -8.01 -0.36 -2.33
CA GLN A 50 -8.13 0.73 -1.35
C GLN A 50 -6.81 0.96 -0.60
N LEU A 51 -6.10 -0.13 -0.26
CA LEU A 51 -4.81 -0.03 0.42
C LEU A 51 -3.76 0.62 -0.50
N GLU A 52 -3.70 0.23 -1.78
CA GLU A 52 -2.82 0.83 -2.78
C GLU A 52 -3.07 2.34 -2.90
N ALA A 53 -4.33 2.76 -3.06
CA ALA A 53 -4.69 4.18 -3.13
C ALA A 53 -4.29 4.95 -1.86
N ASN A 54 -4.50 4.36 -0.69
CA ASN A 54 -4.13 4.98 0.59
C ASN A 54 -2.60 5.11 0.74
N VAL A 55 -1.82 4.15 0.21
CA VAL A 55 -0.35 4.21 0.23
C VAL A 55 0.13 5.34 -0.67
N GLU A 56 -0.36 5.41 -1.90
CA GLU A 56 0.01 6.47 -2.85
C GLU A 56 -0.31 7.88 -2.32
N GLU A 57 -1.48 8.04 -1.68
CA GLU A 57 -1.87 9.31 -1.05
C GLU A 57 -0.93 9.68 0.09
N LYS A 58 -0.60 8.73 0.97
CA LYS A 58 0.32 8.97 2.09
C LYS A 58 1.73 9.29 1.62
N GLU A 59 2.25 8.59 0.61
CA GLU A 59 3.57 8.87 0.05
C GLU A 59 3.66 10.28 -0.56
N ARG A 60 2.58 10.74 -1.22
CA ARG A 60 2.51 12.11 -1.73
C ARG A 60 2.51 13.12 -0.58
N SER A 61 1.65 12.93 0.41
CA SER A 61 1.55 13.82 1.57
C SER A 61 2.86 13.88 2.38
N TRP A 62 3.57 12.76 2.53
CA TRP A 62 4.86 12.73 3.22
C TRP A 62 5.94 13.47 2.45
N ARG A 63 6.02 13.34 1.13
CA ARG A 63 6.97 14.11 0.31
C ARG A 63 6.73 15.62 0.41
N GLU A 64 5.47 16.04 0.29
CA GLU A 64 5.10 17.45 0.44
C GLU A 64 5.45 17.98 1.83
N GLN A 65 5.21 17.19 2.88
CA GLN A 65 5.55 17.57 4.25
C GLN A 65 7.07 17.61 4.50
N GLU A 66 7.82 16.67 3.93
CA GLU A 66 9.28 16.64 3.99
C GLU A 66 9.89 17.89 3.35
N GLU A 67 9.47 18.22 2.13
CA GLU A 67 9.92 19.41 1.42
C GLU A 67 9.55 20.69 2.18
N LYS A 68 8.33 20.77 2.71
CA LYS A 68 7.90 21.89 3.55
C LYS A 68 8.81 22.06 4.76
N MET A 69 9.08 20.99 5.51
CA MET A 69 9.95 21.06 6.69
C MET A 69 11.39 21.41 6.32
N ALA A 70 11.91 20.90 5.20
CA ALA A 70 13.23 21.23 4.69
C ALA A 70 13.33 22.73 4.36
N ASN A 71 12.32 23.30 3.72
CA ASN A 71 12.26 24.73 3.40
C ASN A 71 12.06 25.61 4.65
N GLU A 72 11.26 25.18 5.62
CA GLU A 72 11.14 25.86 6.92
C GLU A 72 12.48 25.90 7.68
N ALA A 73 13.22 24.78 7.66
CA ALA A 73 14.56 24.70 8.23
C ALA A 73 15.54 25.61 7.48
N ALA A 74 15.59 25.53 6.15
CA ALA A 74 16.46 26.37 5.32
C ALA A 74 16.20 27.86 5.56
N THR A 75 14.93 28.27 5.60
CA THR A 75 14.52 29.65 5.89
C THR A 75 14.99 30.09 7.28
N THR A 76 14.79 29.25 8.29
CA THR A 76 15.19 29.57 9.67
C THR A 76 16.71 29.73 9.79
N TYR A 77 17.47 28.87 9.12
CA TYR A 77 18.93 28.99 9.05
C TYR A 77 19.36 30.24 8.31
N GLY A 78 18.72 30.57 7.18
CA GLY A 78 18.99 31.79 6.41
C GLY A 78 18.83 33.05 7.26
N VAL A 79 17.71 33.19 7.98
CA VAL A 79 17.46 34.32 8.89
C VAL A 79 18.53 34.40 10.00
N GLY A 80 18.87 33.26 10.62
CA GLY A 80 19.89 33.23 11.66
C GLY A 80 21.28 33.58 11.14
N PHE A 81 21.59 33.16 9.93
CA PHE A 81 22.85 33.42 9.25
C PHE A 81 22.99 34.90 8.84
N GLU A 82 21.94 35.51 8.30
CA GLU A 82 21.89 36.96 8.05
C GLU A 82 22.11 37.78 9.32
N ALA A 83 21.44 37.39 10.42
CA ALA A 83 21.62 38.05 11.71
C ALA A 83 23.08 37.94 12.22
N ALA A 84 23.73 36.80 12.00
CA ALA A 84 25.15 36.61 12.35
C ALA A 84 26.08 37.45 11.45
N LEU A 85 25.80 37.54 10.15
CA LEU A 85 26.55 38.41 9.24
C LEU A 85 26.46 39.87 9.66
N GLU A 86 25.28 40.33 10.07
CA GLU A 86 25.09 41.69 10.56
C GLU A 86 25.89 41.95 11.84
N GLN A 87 25.96 40.99 12.76
CA GLN A 87 26.83 41.07 13.93
C GLN A 87 28.31 41.16 13.55
N VAL A 88 28.77 40.39 12.55
CA VAL A 88 30.16 40.46 12.06
C VAL A 88 30.45 41.82 11.44
N ARG A 89 29.55 42.37 10.63
CA ARG A 89 29.70 43.71 10.03
C ARG A 89 29.85 44.80 11.10
N LEU A 90 29.10 44.70 12.19
CA LEU A 90 29.18 45.64 13.32
C LEU A 90 30.49 45.52 14.11
N LEU A 91 30.95 44.29 14.37
CA LEU A 91 32.13 44.03 15.21
C LEU A 91 33.45 44.15 14.43
N CYS A 92 33.45 43.80 13.14
CA CYS A 92 34.62 43.75 12.25
C CYS A 92 34.29 44.33 10.87
N PRO A 93 34.19 45.68 10.72
CA PRO A 93 33.73 46.30 9.47
C PRO A 93 34.59 46.05 8.23
N THR A 94 35.84 45.61 8.40
CA THR A 94 36.79 45.31 7.32
C THR A 94 36.79 43.85 6.89
N ALA A 95 35.93 43.01 7.48
CA ALA A 95 35.81 41.60 7.09
C ALA A 95 35.24 41.50 5.67
N ASP A 96 35.89 40.71 4.81
CA ASP A 96 35.36 40.40 3.48
C ASP A 96 34.27 39.32 3.60
N LEU A 97 33.05 39.70 3.23
CA LEU A 97 31.86 38.83 3.26
C LEU A 97 31.30 38.59 1.84
N SER A 98 32.05 38.95 0.80
CA SER A 98 31.56 38.90 -0.59
C SER A 98 31.29 37.48 -1.11
N GLY A 99 31.91 36.45 -0.50
CA GLY A 99 31.71 35.05 -0.85
C GLY A 99 30.55 34.36 -0.13
N VAL A 100 29.74 35.10 0.64
CA VAL A 100 28.70 34.53 1.48
C VAL A 100 27.34 34.57 0.77
N ASP A 101 26.69 33.42 0.67
CA ASP A 101 25.36 33.25 0.06
C ASP A 101 24.42 32.51 1.02
N ALA A 102 23.27 33.14 1.31
CA ALA A 102 22.26 32.66 2.23
C ALA A 102 20.98 32.19 1.53
N GLU A 103 20.84 32.45 0.22
CA GLU A 103 19.60 32.23 -0.52
C GLU A 103 19.60 30.83 -1.14
N LYS A 104 19.26 29.84 -0.32
CA LYS A 104 19.11 28.44 -0.76
C LYS A 104 17.71 27.91 -0.46
N VAL A 105 17.16 27.15 -1.39
CA VAL A 105 15.87 26.43 -1.27
C VAL A 105 16.06 24.95 -1.58
N VAL A 106 15.14 24.09 -1.10
CA VAL A 106 15.18 22.65 -1.40
C VAL A 106 14.10 22.30 -2.41
N ILE A 107 14.51 21.71 -3.53
CA ILE A 107 13.61 21.21 -4.60
C ILE A 107 13.99 19.76 -4.90
N ASP A 108 13.02 18.85 -4.86
CA ASP A 108 13.24 17.41 -5.09
C ASP A 108 14.40 16.82 -4.25
N GLY A 109 14.55 17.29 -3.01
CA GLY A 109 15.61 16.87 -2.09
C GLY A 109 17.00 17.45 -2.38
N ASN A 110 17.14 18.35 -3.35
CA ASN A 110 18.40 19.02 -3.68
C ASN A 110 18.38 20.48 -3.23
N LEU A 111 19.49 20.94 -2.67
CA LEU A 111 19.69 22.34 -2.31
C LEU A 111 20.06 23.12 -3.58
N VAL A 112 19.28 24.15 -3.91
CA VAL A 112 19.44 24.97 -5.11
C VAL A 112 19.36 26.46 -4.77
N ASP A 113 19.86 27.31 -5.67
CA ASP A 113 19.76 28.77 -5.54
C ASP A 113 18.28 29.19 -5.62
N GLY A 114 17.86 30.04 -4.69
CA GLY A 114 16.47 30.53 -4.56
C GLY A 114 16.05 31.55 -5.61
#